data_AF-A0A6G3XPK6-F1
#
_entry.id   AF-A0A6G3XPK6-F1
#
_cell.length_a   1.000
_cell.length_b   1.000
_cell.length_c   1.000
_cell.angle_alpha   90.00
_cell.angle_beta   90.00
_cell.angle_gamma   90.00
#
_symmetry.space_group_name_H-M   'P 1'
#
loop_
_entity.id
_entity.type
_entity.pdbx_description
1 polymer ?
#
loop_
_entity_poly.entity_id
_entity_poly.type
_entity_poly.pdbx_seq_one_letter_code
_entity_poly.pdbx_strand_id
1 'polypeptide(L)' 'FGQRNFLHSAVVSGPTRLQGADLVIPDLRGGFSYLIAALAAQGTSRVHGIDLINRGYENFMEKLEKLGAKVELPGGSLV' A
#
# COMPACT_ATOMS: atom_id res chain seq x y z
N PHE A 1 12.02 9.94 -23.93
CA PHE A 1 11.96 9.90 -22.45
C PHE A 1 12.47 8.60 -21.83
N GLY A 2 12.78 7.55 -22.62
CA GLY A 2 13.33 6.29 -22.12
C GLY A 2 14.70 6.43 -21.44
N GLN A 3 14.83 5.73 -20.31
CA GLN A 3 16.08 5.30 -19.66
C GLN A 3 17.20 6.34 -19.48
N ARG A 4 16.89 7.63 -19.37
CA ARG A 4 17.88 8.62 -18.93
C ARG A 4 17.89 8.65 -17.40
N ASN A 5 18.99 8.19 -16.81
CA ASN A 5 19.22 8.23 -15.36
C ASN A 5 19.51 9.66 -14.91
N PHE A 6 18.46 10.46 -14.69
CA PHE A 6 18.59 11.74 -14.00
C PHE A 6 18.73 11.50 -12.49
N LEU A 7 19.48 12.35 -11.80
CA LEU A 7 19.82 12.20 -10.38
C LEU A 7 18.57 12.04 -9.46
N HIS A 8 17.45 12.68 -9.82
CA HIS A 8 16.19 12.66 -9.07
C HIS A 8 15.08 11.94 -9.84
N SER A 9 15.39 10.77 -10.41
CA SER A 9 14.43 9.96 -11.16
C SER A 9 14.57 8.49 -10.82
N ALA A 10 13.48 7.75 -10.97
CA ALA A 10 13.46 6.29 -10.89
C ALA A 10 13.01 5.73 -12.24
N VAL A 11 13.75 4.74 -12.77
CA VAL A 11 13.35 3.99 -13.95
C VAL A 11 12.65 2.72 -13.48
N VAL A 12 11.35 2.62 -13.71
CA VAL A 12 10.56 1.43 -13.38
C VAL A 12 10.41 0.58 -14.64
N SER A 13 10.86 -0.68 -14.57
CA SER A 13 10.72 -1.66 -15.65
C SER A 13 9.76 -2.77 -15.22
N GLY A 14 8.84 -3.12 -16.09
CA GLY A 14 7.82 -4.13 -15.84
C GLY A 14 7.31 -4.73 -17.15
N PRO A 15 6.31 -5.64 -17.08
CA PRO A 15 5.51 -5.94 -15.89
C PRO A 15 6.23 -6.83 -14.87
N THR A 16 6.13 -6.49 -13.58
CA THR A 16 6.65 -7.28 -12.47
C THR A 16 5.49 -7.73 -11.60
N ARG A 17 5.36 -9.04 -11.36
CA ARG A 17 4.38 -9.57 -10.41
C ARG A 17 4.83 -9.26 -8.99
N LEU A 18 4.01 -8.47 -8.28
CA LEU A 18 4.24 -8.16 -6.86
C LEU A 18 3.93 -9.39 -6.01
N GLN A 19 4.68 -9.56 -4.91
CA GLN A 19 4.50 -10.63 -3.94
C GLN A 19 4.22 -10.04 -2.57
N GLY A 20 3.42 -10.76 -1.78
CA GLY A 20 3.11 -10.38 -0.42
C GLY A 20 4.39 -10.23 0.40
N ALA A 21 4.48 -9.13 1.15
CA ALA A 21 5.65 -8.79 1.93
C ALA A 21 5.24 -8.17 3.27
N ASP A 22 6.20 -8.15 4.20
CA ASP A 22 6.11 -7.39 5.44
C ASP A 22 6.66 -5.98 5.18
N LEU A 23 5.82 -4.96 5.36
CA LEU A 23 6.04 -3.60 4.88
C LEU A 23 5.76 -2.59 5.99
N VAL A 24 6.59 -1.55 6.09
CA VAL A 24 6.36 -0.41 6.98
C VAL A 24 6.09 0.83 6.13
N ILE A 25 4.98 1.52 6.42
CA ILE A 25 4.62 2.76 5.72
C ILE A 25 5.60 3.88 6.10
N PRO A 26 6.31 4.50 5.12
CA PRO A 26 7.32 5.52 5.42
C PRO A 26 6.73 6.93 5.62
N ASP A 27 5.62 7.24 4.97
CA ASP A 27 4.99 8.57 5.00
C ASP A 27 3.52 8.50 4.53
N LEU A 28 2.81 9.63 4.58
CA LEU A 28 1.39 9.72 4.21
C LEU A 28 1.13 9.40 2.72
N ARG A 29 1.91 9.97 1.80
CA ARG A 29 1.67 9.85 0.36
C ARG A 29 2.23 8.54 -0.19
N GLY A 30 3.46 8.20 0.17
CA GLY A 30 4.09 6.93 -0.15
C GLY A 30 3.34 5.75 0.48
N GLY A 31 2.79 5.94 1.68
CA GLY A 31 2.02 4.92 2.39
C GLY A 31 0.83 4.39 1.61
N PHE A 32 0.09 5.27 0.93
CA PHE A 32 -1.05 4.84 0.11
C PHE A 32 -0.58 4.03 -1.12
N SER A 33 0.56 4.39 -1.72
CA SER A 33 1.16 3.60 -2.79
C SER A 33 1.58 2.21 -2.33
N TYR A 34 2.13 2.08 -1.11
CA TYR A 34 2.47 0.78 -0.52
C TYR A 34 1.22 -0.07 -0.29
N LEU A 35 0.12 0.53 0.15
CA LEU A 35 -1.15 -0.17 0.35
C LEU A 35 -1.72 -0.70 -0.97
N ILE A 36 -1.74 0.11 -2.03
CA ILE A 36 -2.17 -0.33 -3.36
C ILE A 36 -1.26 -1.46 -3.87
N ALA A 37 0.06 -1.34 -3.68
CA ALA A 37 1.01 -2.38 -4.06
C ALA A 37 0.75 -3.69 -3.29
N ALA A 38 0.45 -3.61 -1.99
CA ALA A 38 0.10 -4.75 -1.15
C ALA A 38 -1.21 -5.43 -1.58
N LEU A 39 -2.24 -4.67 -1.99
CA LEU A 39 -3.51 -5.18 -2.51
C LEU A 39 -3.36 -5.85 -3.89
N ALA A 40 -2.43 -5.38 -4.71
CA ALA A 40 -2.13 -5.94 -6.02
C ALA A 40 -1.16 -7.14 -5.97
N ALA A 41 -0.54 -7.39 -4.82
CA ALA A 41 0.45 -8.44 -4.65
C ALA A 41 -0.17 -9.84 -4.56
N GLN A 42 0.56 -10.85 -5.05
CA GLN A 42 0.19 -12.24 -4.88
C GLN A 42 0.55 -12.71 -3.47
N GLY A 43 -0.42 -13.32 -2.78
CA GLY A 43 -0.26 -13.77 -1.40
C GLY A 43 -0.76 -12.71 -0.40
N THR A 44 -0.23 -12.77 0.81
CA THR A 44 -0.66 -11.89 1.91
C THR A 44 0.46 -10.90 2.25
N SER A 45 0.15 -9.61 2.24
CA SER A 45 1.04 -8.56 2.72
C SER A 45 0.68 -8.18 4.15
N ARG A 46 1.68 -7.90 4.98
CA ARG A 46 1.51 -7.33 6.32
C ARG A 46 1.99 -5.90 6.27
N VAL A 47 1.11 -4.95 6.57
CA VAL A 47 1.40 -3.52 6.46
C VAL A 47 1.33 -2.88 7.84
N HIS A 48 2.44 -2.28 8.26
CA HIS A 48 2.60 -1.60 9.54
C HIS A 48 2.61 -0.07 9.36
N GLY A 49 2.18 0.66 10.39
CA GLY A 49 2.18 2.12 10.39
C GLY A 49 0.98 2.76 9.68
N ILE A 50 -0.15 2.05 9.61
CA ILE A 50 -1.37 2.53 8.93
C ILE A 50 -1.94 3.81 9.55
N ASP A 51 -1.62 4.10 10.82
CA ASP A 51 -2.02 5.32 11.52
C ASP A 51 -1.55 6.60 10.83
N LEU A 52 -0.44 6.53 10.08
CA LEU A 52 0.05 7.65 9.27
C LEU A 52 -0.94 8.00 8.15
N ILE A 53 -1.61 7.00 7.56
CA ILE A 53 -2.59 7.19 6.49
C ILE A 53 -3.88 7.81 7.04
N ASN A 54 -4.31 7.38 8.23
CA ASN A 54 -5.51 7.90 8.90
C ASN A 54 -5.48 9.42 9.13
N ARG A 55 -4.29 10.02 9.26
CA ARG A 55 -4.16 11.49 9.43
C ARG A 55 -4.55 12.29 8.19
N GLY A 56 -4.48 11.70 7.00
CA GLY A 56 -4.79 12.39 5.74
C GLY A 56 -5.93 11.79 4.93
N TYR A 57 -6.45 10.62 5.34
CA TYR A 57 -7.50 9.91 4.63
C TYR A 57 -8.58 9.43 5.60
N GLU A 58 -9.65 10.20 5.66
CA GLU A 58 -10.83 9.87 6.47
C GLU A 58 -11.55 8.63 5.93
N ASN A 59 -11.94 7.74 6.83
CA ASN A 59 -12.70 6.51 6.58
C ASN A 59 -12.10 5.64 5.45
N PHE A 60 -10.77 5.56 5.38
CA PHE A 60 -10.11 4.87 4.27
C PHE A 60 -10.40 3.35 4.28
N MET A 61 -10.45 2.72 5.46
CA MET A 61 -10.78 1.29 5.60
C MET A 61 -12.17 0.99 5.05
N GLU A 62 -13.18 1.78 5.42
CA GLU A 62 -14.55 1.65 4.91
C GLU A 62 -14.60 1.77 3.38
N LYS A 63 -13.82 2.70 2.80
CA LYS A 63 -13.74 2.86 1.34
C LYS A 63 -13.10 1.64 0.68
N LEU A 64 -12.07 1.05 1.28
CA LEU A 64 -11.44 -0.16 0.76
C LEU A 64 -12.38 -1.36 0.81
N GLU A 65 -13.11 -1.53 1.91
CA GLU A 65 -14.13 -2.57 2.04
C GLU A 65 -15.24 -2.40 1.00
N LYS A 66 -15.74 -1.18 0.79
CA LYS A 66 -16.73 -0.87 -0.26
C LYS A 66 -16.23 -1.16 -1.68
N LEU A 67 -14.92 -1.08 -1.89
CA LEU A 67 -14.28 -1.46 -3.16
C LEU A 67 -13.98 -2.97 -3.27
N GLY A 68 -14.31 -3.75 -2.24
CA GLY A 68 -14.11 -5.21 -2.20
C GLY A 68 -12.67 -5.63 -1.86
N ALA A 69 -11.88 -4.75 -1.26
CA ALA A 69 -10.54 -5.08 -0.80
C ALA A 69 -10.60 -6.12 0.34
N LYS A 70 -9.74 -7.14 0.26
CA LYS A 70 -9.60 -8.14 1.33
C LYS A 70 -8.51 -7.68 2.30
N VAL A 71 -8.94 -7.00 3.36
CA VAL A 71 -8.06 -6.46 4.40
C VAL A 71 -8.56 -6.94 5.77
N GLU A 72 -7.62 -7.20 6.67
CA GLU A 72 -7.92 -7.61 8.04
C GLU A 72 -6.96 -6.87 8.99
N LEU A 73 -7.50 -6.32 10.07
CA LEU A 73 -6.71 -5.71 11.14
C LEU A 73 -6.49 -6.76 12.24
N PRO A 74 -5.24 -7.04 12.67
CA PRO A 74 -4.98 -7.98 13.74
C PRO A 74 -5.54 -7.44 15.06
N GLY A 75 -6.69 -7.96 15.47
CA GLY A 75 -7.40 -7.51 16.68
C GLY A 75 -8.92 -7.36 16.51
N GLY A 76 -9.56 -8.18 15.69
CA GLY A 76 -11.02 -8.19 15.55
C GLY A 76 -11.74 -8.47 16.87
N SER A 77 -12.18 -7.42 17.54
CA SER A 77 -13.53 -7.35 18.10
C SER A 77 -13.96 -5.89 18.11
N LEU A 78 -14.39 -5.39 16.95
CA LEU A 78 -15.30 -4.26 16.91
C LEU A 78 -16.69 -4.84 16.70
N VAL A 79 -17.43 -4.88 17.80
CA VAL A 79 -18.89 -5.00 17.86
C VAL A 79 -19.59 -4.06 16.88
#